data_AF-A0A3L7ZXR6-F1
#
_entry.id   AF-A0A3L7ZXR6-F1
#
_cell.length_a   1.000
_cell.length_b   1.000
_cell.length_c   1.000
_cell.angle_alpha   90.00
_cell.angle_beta   90.00
_cell.angle_gamma   90.00
#
_symmetry.space_group_name_H-M   'P 1'
#
loop_
_entity.id
_entity.type
_entity.pdbx_description
1 polymer ?
#
loop_
_entity_poly.entity_id
_entity_poly.type
_entity_poly.pdbx_seq_one_letter_code
_entity_poly.pdbx_strand_id
1 'polypeptide(L)'
;MAFFKALGRAFGFGGGEDYDNNDAPSTAVHPYNRSQEPSAYVDDRHDGAHIRPAVRQESDEFPLTFFDGILEVFNNAQPDFIKRCLDKEAQRRYLYDALDASFQEYLVSERHRIKSETDTDVRSERDRFKTEIEALKEKCKSAEGRENDSEQKRLSADRQKRALNNKVQELEMRIKTIEAEKEQLNLENRSLLNKIKVIGVLEGDAKADDGAVSGSELDALRAEIDSLKKESEETAVQYKERMAMADLMLSETRNMNAKSNKELESVKSELEVLRKEHDDTLEKLRITGEELDNANSTLAIANDVQEKVARFEEIIGERDRRIKELRRDKDKQALRIAELERANSLLQEGIDQTMRERAEEEARLKKALEEISNDSAPKPAEKVRRRKKTVPKISAIDETLDDTQWLVGTPPEGMVAKTTAVTSDTDFGYQEPARKTPPENSAQMSLF
;
A
#
# COMPACT_ATOMS: atom_id res chain seq x y z
N MET A 1 -2.27 29.68 16.76
CA MET A 1 -3.53 30.23 16.20
C MET A 1 -3.50 30.52 14.69
N ALA A 2 -2.36 30.40 13.98
CA ALA A 2 -2.32 30.64 12.53
C ALA A 2 -2.80 29.44 11.69
N PHE A 3 -2.62 28.21 12.19
CA PHE A 3 -3.00 26.99 11.48
C PHE A 3 -4.53 26.85 11.30
N PHE A 4 -5.29 27.15 12.36
CA PHE A 4 -6.75 27.15 12.31
C PHE A 4 -7.33 28.25 11.40
N LYS A 5 -6.63 29.38 11.24
CA LYS A 5 -7.02 30.43 10.28
C LYS A 5 -6.80 30.02 8.83
N ALA A 6 -5.73 29.27 8.55
CA ALA A 6 -5.48 28.72 7.21
C ALA A 6 -6.50 27.63 6.84
N LEU A 7 -6.85 26.76 7.80
CA LEU A 7 -7.87 25.73 7.61
C LEU A 7 -9.26 26.34 7.41
N GLY A 8 -9.63 27.36 8.20
CA GLY A 8 -10.88 28.10 8.02
C GLY A 8 -10.98 28.82 6.67
N ARG A 9 -9.86 29.30 6.12
CA ARG A 9 -9.81 29.93 4.79
C ARG A 9 -9.92 28.89 3.65
N ALA A 10 -9.36 27.70 3.82
CA ALA A 10 -9.47 26.60 2.86
C ALA A 10 -10.90 26.00 2.79
N PHE A 11 -11.65 26.08 3.89
CA PHE A 11 -13.06 25.63 3.98
C PHE A 11 -14.08 26.77 3.80
N GLY A 12 -13.67 27.97 3.42
CA GLY A 12 -14.58 29.07 3.08
C GLY A 12 -15.20 29.83 4.27
N PHE A 13 -14.71 29.63 5.49
CA PHE A 13 -15.17 30.30 6.72
C PHE A 13 -14.30 31.50 7.14
N GLY A 14 -13.39 31.94 6.26
CA GLY A 14 -12.47 33.05 6.54
C GLY A 14 -13.00 34.41 6.07
N GLY A 15 -14.03 34.95 6.73
CA GLY A 15 -14.54 36.30 6.45
C GLY A 15 -15.11 36.95 7.71
N GLY A 16 -14.26 37.60 8.50
CA GLY A 16 -14.68 38.50 9.56
C GLY A 16 -14.98 39.86 8.96
N GLU A 17 -16.26 40.24 9.03
CA GLU A 17 -16.85 41.58 9.04
C GLU A 17 -16.08 42.71 8.33
N ASP A 18 -16.50 42.99 7.10
CA ASP A 18 -16.79 44.35 6.63
C ASP A 18 -18.10 44.25 5.84
N TYR A 19 -19.18 44.78 6.41
CA TYR A 19 -20.45 44.97 5.72
C TYR A 19 -20.29 46.14 4.75
N ASP A 20 -19.93 45.84 3.49
CA ASP A 20 -20.17 46.78 2.39
C ASP A 20 -21.34 46.29 1.54
N ASN A 21 -22.42 47.06 1.61
CA ASN A 21 -23.71 46.82 1.04
C ASN A 21 -23.71 47.33 -0.40
N ASN A 22 -23.13 46.58 -1.34
CA ASN A 22 -23.37 46.68 -2.80
C ASN A 22 -22.48 45.67 -3.54
N ASP A 23 -22.91 44.41 -3.64
CA ASP A 23 -22.77 43.68 -4.90
C ASP A 23 -23.59 42.38 -4.84
N ALA A 24 -24.50 42.25 -5.80
CA ALA A 24 -25.20 40.99 -6.03
C ALA A 24 -24.14 39.92 -6.40
N PRO A 25 -24.21 38.68 -5.88
CA PRO A 25 -23.30 37.64 -6.31
C PRO A 25 -23.64 37.28 -7.77
N SER A 26 -22.89 37.88 -8.70
CA SER A 26 -22.77 37.39 -10.06
C SER A 26 -22.32 35.94 -9.97
N THR A 27 -23.19 35.04 -10.45
CA THR A 27 -22.92 33.61 -10.59
C THR A 27 -21.91 33.46 -11.73
N ALA A 28 -20.65 33.77 -11.44
CA ALA A 28 -19.52 33.36 -12.24
C ALA A 28 -19.37 31.85 -12.07
N VAL A 29 -20.14 31.11 -12.87
CA VAL A 29 -19.81 29.74 -13.25
C VAL A 29 -18.40 29.81 -13.82
N HIS A 30 -17.40 29.36 -13.07
CA HIS A 30 -16.12 29.02 -13.68
C HIS A 30 -16.35 27.70 -14.43
N PRO A 31 -16.46 27.71 -15.77
CA PRO A 31 -16.40 26.47 -16.51
C PRO A 31 -15.05 25.83 -16.17
N TYR A 32 -15.07 24.54 -15.85
CA TYR A 32 -13.86 23.74 -15.79
C TYR A 32 -13.13 23.92 -17.13
N ASN A 33 -12.08 24.72 -17.13
CA ASN A 33 -11.20 24.85 -18.28
C ASN A 33 -10.38 23.57 -18.32
N ARG A 34 -10.95 22.52 -18.94
CA ARG A 34 -10.20 21.35 -19.37
C ARG A 34 -9.15 21.88 -20.32
N SER A 35 -7.92 22.00 -19.85
CA SER A 35 -6.75 22.27 -20.68
C SER A 35 -6.80 21.31 -21.85
N GLN A 36 -7.18 21.84 -23.00
CA GLN A 36 -7.14 21.17 -24.27
C GLN A 36 -5.67 21.19 -24.66
N GLU A 37 -4.89 20.27 -24.12
CA GLU A 37 -3.58 19.98 -24.69
C GLU A 37 -3.83 19.52 -26.14
N PRO A 38 -3.07 20.07 -27.11
CA PRO A 38 -3.20 19.63 -28.49
C PRO A 38 -2.88 18.14 -28.52
N SER A 39 -3.89 17.35 -28.88
CA SER A 39 -3.75 15.96 -29.31
C SER A 39 -2.80 15.94 -30.50
N ALA A 40 -1.50 15.84 -30.23
CA ALA A 40 -0.55 15.32 -31.18
C ALA A 40 -1.01 13.90 -31.49
N TYR A 41 -1.64 13.75 -32.66
CA TYR A 41 -1.73 12.49 -33.36
C TYR A 41 -0.29 12.00 -33.56
N VAL A 42 0.21 11.24 -32.59
CA VAL A 42 1.32 10.33 -32.83
C VAL A 42 0.66 9.12 -33.46
N ASP A 43 0.85 8.98 -34.77
CA ASP A 43 0.66 7.73 -35.51
C ASP A 43 1.62 6.71 -34.89
N ASP A 44 1.22 6.13 -33.76
CA ASP A 44 1.96 5.07 -33.10
C ASP A 44 1.62 3.75 -33.80
N ARG A 45 2.08 3.66 -35.05
CA ARG A 45 2.46 2.38 -35.67
C ARG A 45 3.78 1.91 -35.08
N HIS A 46 3.92 1.96 -33.76
CA HIS A 46 4.85 1.08 -33.10
C HIS A 46 4.17 -0.27 -33.02
N ASP A 47 4.61 -1.12 -33.95
CA ASP A 47 4.61 -2.57 -33.90
C ASP A 47 4.68 -3.02 -32.44
N GLY A 48 3.49 -3.20 -31.87
CA GLY A 48 3.29 -3.66 -30.51
C GLY A 48 3.74 -5.09 -30.48
N ALA A 49 5.05 -5.27 -30.35
CA ALA A 49 5.64 -6.49 -29.85
C ALA A 49 4.94 -6.77 -28.53
N HIS A 50 3.85 -7.52 -28.61
CA HIS A 50 3.28 -8.24 -27.52
C HIS A 50 4.47 -8.86 -26.80
N ILE A 51 4.82 -8.33 -25.64
CA ILE A 51 5.51 -9.14 -24.64
C ILE A 51 4.46 -10.16 -24.23
N ARG A 52 4.28 -11.16 -25.11
CA ARG A 52 3.81 -12.47 -24.70
C ARG A 52 4.67 -12.79 -23.50
N PRO A 53 4.09 -13.13 -22.33
CA PRO A 53 4.90 -13.73 -21.29
C PRO A 53 5.65 -14.85 -21.99
N ALA A 54 6.98 -14.79 -21.96
CA ALA A 54 7.80 -15.83 -22.54
C ALA A 54 7.31 -17.11 -21.88
N VAL A 55 6.55 -17.90 -22.64
CA VAL A 55 6.23 -19.27 -22.26
C VAL A 55 7.61 -19.87 -22.18
N ARG A 56 8.15 -19.95 -20.97
CA ARG A 56 9.28 -20.80 -20.68
C ARG A 56 8.83 -22.14 -21.24
N GLN A 57 9.41 -22.55 -22.35
CA GLN A 57 9.40 -23.95 -22.73
C GLN A 57 10.15 -24.61 -21.58
N GLU A 58 9.42 -24.98 -20.54
CA GLU A 58 9.86 -26.01 -19.63
C GLU A 58 10.20 -27.19 -20.54
N SER A 59 11.48 -27.51 -20.63
CA SER A 59 11.88 -28.77 -21.22
C SER A 59 11.07 -29.84 -20.49
N ASP A 60 10.23 -30.58 -21.21
CA ASP A 60 9.45 -31.71 -20.68
C ASP A 60 10.33 -32.82 -20.08
N GLU A 61 11.66 -32.63 -20.12
CA GLU A 61 12.67 -33.47 -19.53
C GLU A 61 12.57 -33.45 -18.00
N PHE A 62 12.20 -34.61 -17.44
CA PHE A 62 12.12 -34.81 -16.01
C PHE A 62 13.46 -34.47 -15.37
N PRO A 63 13.51 -33.60 -14.36
CA PRO A 63 14.76 -33.25 -13.70
C PRO A 63 15.31 -34.46 -12.96
N LEU A 64 16.26 -35.17 -13.59
CA LEU A 64 16.96 -36.34 -13.05
C LEU A 64 17.69 -36.03 -11.73
N THR A 65 17.86 -34.75 -11.41
CA THR A 65 18.38 -34.25 -10.13
C THR A 65 17.49 -34.62 -8.93
N PHE A 66 16.21 -34.94 -9.15
CA PHE A 66 15.34 -35.47 -8.09
C PHE A 66 15.90 -36.74 -7.45
N PHE A 67 16.61 -37.56 -8.23
CA PHE A 67 17.22 -38.81 -7.75
C PHE A 67 18.52 -38.60 -6.98
N ASP A 68 19.06 -37.39 -6.94
CA ASP A 68 20.34 -37.12 -6.29
C ASP A 68 20.31 -37.37 -4.80
N GLY A 69 19.22 -37.01 -4.13
CA GLY A 69 19.05 -37.29 -2.70
C GLY A 69 18.95 -38.79 -2.41
N ILE A 70 18.26 -39.54 -3.26
CA ILE A 70 18.12 -41.01 -3.11
C ILE A 70 19.47 -41.69 -3.35
N LEU A 71 20.19 -41.27 -4.38
CA LEU A 71 21.51 -41.79 -4.70
C LEU A 71 22.57 -41.37 -3.69
N GLU A 72 22.44 -40.20 -3.06
CA GLU A 72 23.33 -39.77 -1.98
C GLU A 72 23.17 -40.64 -0.74
N VAL A 73 21.92 -40.90 -0.32
CA VAL A 73 21.63 -41.80 0.81
C VAL A 73 22.13 -43.22 0.51
N PHE A 74 21.85 -43.74 -0.69
CA PHE A 74 22.25 -45.10 -1.07
C PHE A 74 23.77 -45.24 -1.20
N ASN A 75 24.44 -44.27 -1.82
CA ASN A 75 25.89 -44.28 -1.94
C ASN A 75 26.56 -44.05 -0.58
N ASN A 76 25.98 -43.28 0.34
CA ASN A 76 26.55 -43.08 1.68
C ASN A 76 26.53 -44.35 2.54
N ALA A 77 25.53 -45.22 2.35
CA ALA A 77 25.39 -46.49 3.06
C ALA A 77 26.37 -47.59 2.60
N GLN A 78 27.10 -47.38 1.50
CA GLN A 78 28.05 -48.37 0.96
C GLN A 78 29.47 -48.20 1.53
N PRO A 79 30.35 -49.22 1.47
CA PRO A 79 31.76 -49.05 1.76
C PRO A 79 32.46 -48.10 0.78
N ASP A 80 33.43 -47.31 1.26
CA ASP A 80 34.10 -46.26 0.47
C ASP A 80 34.79 -46.77 -0.80
N PHE A 81 35.20 -48.04 -0.82
CA PHE A 81 35.73 -48.69 -2.02
C PHE A 81 34.67 -48.78 -3.13
N ILE A 82 33.43 -49.16 -2.80
CA ILE A 82 32.35 -49.31 -3.77
C ILE A 82 31.85 -47.95 -4.25
N LYS A 83 31.76 -46.96 -3.36
CA LYS A 83 31.40 -45.57 -3.71
C LYS A 83 32.28 -44.96 -4.79
N ARG A 84 33.58 -45.30 -4.80
CA ARG A 84 34.57 -44.77 -5.77
C ARG A 84 34.49 -45.46 -7.13
N CYS A 85 33.87 -46.63 -7.21
CA CYS A 85 33.75 -47.42 -8.43
C CYS A 85 32.37 -47.28 -9.11
N LEU A 86 31.45 -46.52 -8.52
CA LEU A 86 30.09 -46.34 -9.04
C LEU A 86 29.96 -45.06 -9.85
N ASP A 87 29.44 -45.19 -11.06
CA ASP A 87 29.06 -44.06 -11.90
C ASP A 87 27.67 -43.54 -11.50
N LYS A 88 27.65 -42.33 -10.94
CA LYS A 88 26.43 -41.66 -10.48
C LYS A 88 25.47 -41.36 -11.64
N GLU A 89 25.97 -41.08 -12.83
CA GLU A 89 25.13 -40.74 -13.98
C GLU A 89 24.45 -42.00 -14.56
N ALA A 90 25.17 -43.11 -14.60
CA ALA A 90 24.60 -44.41 -14.93
C ALA A 90 23.56 -44.88 -13.89
N GLN A 91 23.81 -44.65 -12.59
CA GLN A 91 22.83 -44.93 -11.53
C GLN A 91 21.55 -44.09 -11.66
N ARG A 92 21.67 -42.80 -12.00
CA ARG A 92 20.52 -41.91 -12.26
C ARG A 92 19.67 -42.42 -13.41
N ARG A 93 20.29 -42.76 -14.55
CA ARG A 93 19.59 -43.30 -15.72
C ARG A 93 18.94 -44.63 -15.42
N TYR A 94 19.66 -45.53 -14.75
CA TYR A 94 19.11 -46.82 -14.35
C TYR A 94 17.91 -46.68 -13.40
N LEU A 95 17.96 -45.76 -12.44
CA LEU A 95 16.84 -45.52 -11.54
C LEU A 95 15.64 -44.91 -12.26
N TYR A 96 15.88 -44.01 -13.21
CA TYR A 96 14.84 -43.43 -14.05
C TYR A 96 14.17 -44.48 -14.96
N ASP A 97 14.96 -45.38 -15.56
CA ASP A 97 14.47 -46.45 -16.42
C ASP A 97 13.83 -47.61 -15.62
N ALA A 98 14.28 -47.84 -14.39
CA ALA A 98 13.73 -48.86 -13.48
C ALA A 98 12.44 -48.41 -12.78
N LEU A 99 12.20 -47.11 -12.69
CA LEU A 99 10.91 -46.56 -12.29
C LEU A 99 9.92 -46.76 -13.45
N ASP A 100 9.06 -47.74 -13.27
CA ASP A 100 8.12 -48.24 -14.27
C ASP A 100 7.21 -47.14 -14.85
N ALA A 101 6.64 -47.39 -16.03
CA ALA A 101 5.78 -46.47 -16.77
C ALA A 101 4.60 -45.93 -15.94
N SER A 102 4.16 -46.68 -14.93
CA SER A 102 3.10 -46.29 -13.98
C SER A 102 3.45 -45.07 -13.13
N PHE A 103 4.72 -44.90 -12.72
CA PHE A 103 5.16 -43.72 -11.98
C PHE A 103 5.27 -42.49 -12.90
N GLN A 104 5.74 -42.70 -14.12
CA GLN A 104 5.80 -41.66 -15.14
C GLN A 104 4.39 -41.16 -15.50
N GLU A 105 3.43 -42.08 -15.66
CA GLU A 105 2.01 -41.77 -15.91
C GLU A 105 1.38 -41.02 -14.74
N TYR A 106 1.72 -41.40 -13.49
CA TYR A 106 1.29 -40.65 -12.31
C TYR A 106 1.80 -39.20 -12.31
N LEU A 107 3.09 -38.97 -12.57
CA LEU A 107 3.65 -37.62 -12.64
C LEU A 107 3.05 -36.78 -13.77
N VAL A 108 2.78 -37.40 -14.93
CA VAL A 108 2.10 -36.74 -16.04
C VAL A 108 0.66 -36.38 -15.64
N SER A 109 -0.06 -37.28 -14.98
CA SER A 109 -1.41 -37.03 -14.49
C SER A 109 -1.46 -35.92 -13.44
N GLU A 110 -0.47 -35.88 -12.54
CA GLU A 110 -0.38 -34.88 -11.48
C GLU A 110 -0.03 -33.49 -12.05
N ARG A 111 0.90 -33.43 -13.00
CA ARG A 111 1.19 -32.20 -13.75
C ARG A 111 -0.03 -31.73 -14.54
N HIS A 112 -0.77 -32.64 -15.16
CA HIS A 112 -2.00 -32.29 -15.87
C HIS A 112 -3.07 -31.76 -14.91
N ARG A 113 -3.20 -32.37 -13.72
CA ARG A 113 -4.08 -31.92 -12.66
C ARG A 113 -3.73 -30.51 -12.21
N ILE A 114 -2.47 -30.25 -11.84
CA ILE A 114 -1.99 -28.93 -11.43
C ILE A 114 -2.26 -27.90 -12.52
N LYS A 115 -1.90 -28.21 -13.78
CA LYS A 115 -2.14 -27.30 -14.91
C LYS A 115 -3.63 -27.02 -15.10
N SER A 116 -4.48 -28.03 -14.99
CA SER A 116 -5.93 -27.87 -15.10
C SER A 116 -6.50 -27.02 -13.98
N GLU A 117 -6.02 -27.20 -12.75
CA GLU A 117 -6.42 -26.43 -11.57
C GLU A 117 -6.01 -24.96 -11.70
N THR A 118 -4.76 -24.69 -12.10
CA THR A 118 -4.28 -23.33 -12.37
C THR A 118 -5.06 -22.68 -13.51
N ASP A 119 -5.37 -23.42 -14.58
CA ASP A 119 -6.16 -22.89 -15.69
C ASP A 119 -7.59 -22.59 -15.26
N THR A 120 -8.21 -23.42 -14.40
CA THR A 120 -9.54 -23.17 -13.87
C THR A 120 -9.57 -21.97 -12.93
N ASP A 121 -8.56 -21.82 -12.07
CA ASP A 121 -8.46 -20.71 -11.13
C ASP A 121 -8.29 -19.39 -11.88
N VAL A 122 -7.33 -19.32 -12.82
CA VAL A 122 -7.10 -18.14 -13.67
C VAL A 122 -8.34 -17.78 -14.48
N ARG A 123 -9.07 -18.77 -15.02
CA ARG A 123 -10.34 -18.52 -15.72
C ARG A 123 -11.40 -17.96 -14.77
N SER A 124 -11.52 -18.53 -13.57
CA SER A 124 -12.49 -18.08 -12.58
C SER A 124 -12.21 -16.65 -12.11
N GLU A 125 -10.94 -16.28 -11.90
CA GLU A 125 -10.54 -14.92 -11.52
C GLU A 125 -10.80 -13.94 -12.65
N ARG A 126 -10.44 -14.28 -13.89
CA ARG A 126 -10.75 -13.46 -15.07
C ARG A 126 -12.25 -13.21 -15.19
N ASP A 127 -13.08 -14.25 -15.00
CA ASP A 127 -14.52 -14.13 -15.11
C ASP A 127 -15.08 -13.28 -13.96
N ARG A 128 -14.55 -13.41 -12.73
CA ARG A 128 -14.87 -12.52 -11.59
C ARG A 128 -14.55 -11.07 -11.90
N PHE A 129 -13.32 -10.76 -12.34
CA PHE A 129 -12.93 -9.39 -12.70
C PHE A 129 -13.79 -8.83 -13.84
N LYS A 130 -14.15 -9.65 -14.82
CA LYS A 130 -15.04 -9.24 -15.90
C LYS A 130 -16.43 -8.85 -15.37
N THR A 131 -17.01 -9.66 -14.48
CA THR A 131 -18.30 -9.33 -13.86
C THR A 131 -18.24 -8.07 -13.00
N GLU A 132 -17.14 -7.86 -12.27
CA GLU A 132 -16.95 -6.66 -11.46
C GLU A 132 -16.81 -5.40 -12.31
N ILE A 133 -16.07 -5.48 -13.43
CA ILE A 133 -15.95 -4.39 -14.40
C ILE A 133 -17.32 -4.06 -15.01
N GLU A 134 -18.11 -5.07 -15.38
CA GLU A 134 -19.46 -4.87 -15.92
C GLU A 134 -20.38 -4.20 -14.88
N ALA A 135 -20.33 -4.64 -13.62
CA ALA A 135 -21.10 -4.03 -12.52
C ALA A 135 -20.66 -2.59 -12.24
N LEU A 136 -19.36 -2.29 -12.27
CA LEU A 136 -18.85 -0.93 -12.11
C LEU A 136 -19.29 -0.02 -13.26
N LYS A 137 -19.24 -0.50 -14.51
CA LYS A 137 -19.75 0.25 -15.67
C LYS A 137 -21.23 0.57 -15.56
N GLU A 138 -22.04 -0.38 -15.07
CA GLU A 138 -23.46 -0.15 -14.85
C GLU A 138 -23.72 0.87 -13.72
N LYS A 139 -22.95 0.79 -12.63
CA LYS A 139 -22.99 1.80 -11.55
C LYS A 139 -22.60 3.19 -12.05
N CYS A 140 -21.54 3.31 -12.86
CA CYS A 140 -21.14 4.59 -13.48
C CYS A 140 -22.26 5.15 -14.36
N LYS A 141 -22.83 4.33 -15.26
CA LYS A 141 -23.95 4.75 -16.12
C LYS A 141 -25.17 5.18 -15.31
N SER A 142 -25.48 4.48 -14.22
CA SER A 142 -26.58 4.85 -13.31
C SER A 142 -26.29 6.17 -12.58
N ALA A 143 -25.05 6.40 -12.16
CA ALA A 143 -24.62 7.66 -11.55
C ALA A 143 -24.74 8.84 -12.51
N GLU A 144 -24.25 8.69 -13.75
CA GLU A 144 -24.40 9.68 -14.83
C GLU A 144 -25.88 9.99 -15.11
N GLY A 145 -26.75 8.98 -15.09
CA GLY A 145 -28.21 9.17 -15.22
C GLY A 145 -28.78 10.07 -14.10
N ARG A 146 -28.41 9.80 -12.83
CA ARG A 146 -28.86 10.62 -11.69
C ARG A 146 -28.31 12.04 -11.74
N GLU A 147 -27.08 12.23 -12.22
CA GLU A 147 -26.47 13.55 -12.40
C GLU A 147 -27.26 14.36 -13.43
N ASN A 148 -27.55 13.78 -14.59
CA ASN A 148 -28.35 14.41 -15.64
C ASN A 148 -29.75 14.79 -15.14
N ASP A 149 -30.43 13.90 -14.40
CA ASP A 149 -31.74 14.19 -13.80
C ASP A 149 -31.65 15.35 -12.79
N SER A 150 -30.58 15.40 -12.00
CA SER A 150 -30.33 16.47 -11.03
C SER A 150 -30.08 17.81 -11.72
N GLU A 151 -29.30 17.80 -12.81
CA GLU A 151 -29.08 18.99 -13.64
C GLU A 151 -30.37 19.48 -14.30
N GLN A 152 -31.19 18.58 -14.83
CA GLN A 152 -32.50 18.95 -15.38
C GLN A 152 -33.42 19.57 -14.33
N LYS A 153 -33.46 19.00 -13.12
CA LYS A 153 -34.22 19.56 -11.99
C LYS A 153 -33.71 20.95 -11.61
N ARG A 154 -32.38 21.14 -11.55
CA ARG A 154 -31.75 22.45 -11.29
C ARG A 154 -32.14 23.47 -12.37
N LEU A 155 -32.04 23.11 -13.64
CA LEU A 155 -32.42 24.00 -14.76
C LEU A 155 -33.91 24.35 -14.73
N SER A 156 -34.78 23.40 -14.37
CA SER A 156 -36.22 23.66 -14.18
C SER A 156 -36.46 24.63 -13.02
N ALA A 157 -35.81 24.42 -11.88
CA ALA A 157 -35.89 25.32 -10.74
C ALA A 157 -35.40 26.73 -11.09
N ASP A 158 -34.30 26.85 -11.85
CA ASP A 158 -33.79 28.14 -12.33
C ASP A 158 -34.77 28.82 -13.30
N ARG A 159 -35.42 28.07 -14.20
CA ARG A 159 -36.48 28.61 -15.07
C ARG A 159 -37.66 29.11 -14.25
N GLN A 160 -38.10 28.34 -13.24
CA GLN A 160 -39.18 28.75 -12.35
C GLN A 160 -38.80 30.00 -11.53
N LYS A 161 -37.58 30.06 -11.00
CA LYS A 161 -37.05 31.23 -10.28
C LYS A 161 -37.07 32.48 -11.17
N ARG A 162 -36.62 32.37 -12.42
CA ARG A 162 -36.68 33.48 -13.39
C ARG A 162 -38.12 33.91 -13.67
N ALA A 163 -39.03 32.96 -13.89
CA ALA A 163 -40.44 33.25 -14.14
C ALA A 163 -41.11 33.95 -12.95
N LEU A 164 -40.85 33.49 -11.72
CA LEU A 164 -41.34 34.13 -10.50
C LEU A 164 -40.74 35.52 -10.32
N ASN A 165 -39.44 35.69 -10.55
CA ASN A 165 -38.80 37.00 -10.47
C ASN A 165 -39.39 38.00 -11.48
N ASN A 166 -39.67 37.57 -12.72
CA ASN A 166 -40.36 38.40 -13.70
C ASN A 166 -41.77 38.79 -13.23
N LYS A 167 -42.51 37.86 -12.61
CA LYS A 167 -43.84 38.14 -12.04
C LYS A 167 -43.76 39.10 -10.85
N VAL A 168 -42.73 38.98 -10.00
CA VAL A 168 -42.46 39.95 -8.93
C VAL A 168 -42.22 41.33 -9.52
N GLN A 169 -41.35 41.45 -10.52
CA GLN A 169 -41.10 42.71 -11.22
C GLN A 169 -42.37 43.30 -11.85
N GLU A 170 -43.20 42.47 -12.48
CA GLU A 170 -44.50 42.90 -13.03
C GLU A 170 -45.43 43.43 -11.95
N LEU A 171 -45.54 42.73 -10.81
CA LEU A 171 -46.34 43.16 -9.67
C LEU A 171 -45.79 44.45 -9.05
N GLU A 172 -44.48 44.60 -8.92
CA GLU A 172 -43.83 45.83 -8.46
C GLU A 172 -44.14 47.01 -9.37
N MET A 173 -44.10 46.82 -10.70
CA MET A 173 -44.50 47.87 -11.65
C MET A 173 -45.98 48.23 -11.49
N ARG A 174 -46.86 47.23 -11.31
CA ARG A 174 -48.29 47.45 -11.11
C ARG A 174 -48.59 48.16 -9.78
N ILE A 175 -47.83 47.88 -8.73
CA ILE A 175 -47.92 48.60 -7.45
C ILE A 175 -47.55 50.06 -7.68
N LYS A 176 -46.42 50.34 -8.36
CA LYS A 176 -46.01 51.72 -8.67
C LYS A 176 -47.07 52.49 -9.46
N THR A 177 -47.73 51.86 -10.43
CA THR A 177 -48.81 52.52 -11.17
C THR A 177 -50.02 52.83 -10.29
N ILE A 178 -50.43 51.89 -9.44
CA ILE A 178 -51.56 52.09 -8.51
C ILE A 178 -51.22 53.17 -7.46
N GLU A 179 -49.98 53.21 -6.98
CA GLU A 179 -49.50 54.24 -6.06
C GLU A 179 -49.56 55.63 -6.71
N ALA A 180 -49.14 55.75 -7.97
CA ALA A 180 -49.26 56.99 -8.73
C ALA A 180 -50.73 57.41 -8.96
N GLU A 181 -51.61 56.48 -9.32
CA GLU A 181 -53.05 56.72 -9.46
C GLU A 181 -53.68 57.18 -8.12
N LYS A 182 -53.30 56.53 -7.01
CA LYS A 182 -53.76 56.92 -5.67
C LYS A 182 -53.27 58.31 -5.28
N GLU A 183 -52.02 58.65 -5.57
CA GLU A 183 -51.48 59.99 -5.32
C GLU A 183 -52.23 61.05 -6.15
N GLN A 184 -52.50 60.76 -7.42
CA GLN A 184 -53.31 61.61 -8.29
C GLN A 184 -54.74 61.82 -7.73
N LEU A 185 -55.43 60.74 -7.35
CA LEU A 185 -56.78 60.83 -6.77
C LEU A 185 -56.79 61.62 -5.45
N ASN A 186 -55.73 61.50 -4.63
CA ASN A 186 -55.59 62.31 -3.42
C ASN A 186 -55.44 63.80 -3.73
N LEU A 187 -54.67 64.15 -4.78
CA LEU A 187 -54.56 65.54 -5.24
C LEU A 187 -55.89 66.07 -5.78
N GLU A 188 -56.62 65.25 -6.55
CA GLU A 188 -57.96 65.59 -7.05
C GLU A 188 -58.96 65.79 -5.91
N ASN A 189 -59.01 64.88 -4.94
CA ASN A 189 -59.86 65.00 -3.75
C ASN A 189 -59.52 66.26 -2.94
N ARG A 190 -58.24 66.57 -2.75
CA ARG A 190 -57.81 67.79 -2.04
C ARG A 190 -58.20 69.05 -2.81
N SER A 191 -58.15 69.02 -4.14
CA SER A 191 -58.63 70.09 -5.02
C SER A 191 -60.15 70.27 -4.94
N LEU A 192 -60.91 69.16 -5.00
CA LEU A 192 -62.37 69.18 -4.86
C LEU A 192 -62.81 69.67 -3.47
N LEU A 193 -62.15 69.22 -2.40
CA LEU A 193 -62.39 69.73 -1.04
C LEU A 193 -62.11 71.22 -0.94
N ASN A 194 -61.06 71.73 -1.59
CA ASN A 194 -60.81 73.17 -1.63
C ASN A 194 -61.91 73.91 -2.40
N LYS A 195 -62.40 73.37 -3.53
CA LYS A 195 -63.55 73.93 -4.26
C LYS A 195 -64.81 73.93 -3.40
N ILE A 196 -65.11 72.83 -2.71
CA ILE A 196 -66.25 72.72 -1.78
C ILE A 196 -66.10 73.72 -0.63
N LYS A 197 -64.91 73.89 -0.05
CA LYS A 197 -64.69 74.91 0.99
C LYS A 197 -64.93 76.32 0.47
N VAL A 198 -64.52 76.62 -0.77
CA VAL A 198 -64.81 77.92 -1.41
C VAL A 198 -66.32 78.09 -1.62
N ILE A 199 -67.02 77.05 -2.09
CA ILE A 199 -68.49 77.05 -2.23
C ILE A 199 -69.18 77.15 -0.87
N GLY A 200 -68.69 76.48 0.17
CA GLY A 200 -69.22 76.53 1.53
C GLY A 200 -69.03 77.89 2.21
N VAL A 201 -67.97 78.64 1.85
CA VAL A 201 -67.82 80.05 2.23
C VAL A 201 -68.82 80.95 1.49
N LEU A 202 -69.27 80.56 0.28
CA LEU A 202 -70.37 81.19 -0.45
C LEU A 202 -71.77 80.78 0.06
N GLU A 203 -71.94 79.57 0.58
CA GLU A 203 -73.21 79.07 1.17
C GLU A 203 -73.40 79.47 2.64
N GLY A 204 -72.36 79.96 3.32
CA GLY A 204 -72.42 80.42 4.73
C GLY A 204 -73.36 81.60 4.98
N ASP A 205 -73.90 82.24 3.94
CA ASP A 205 -74.85 83.35 4.03
C ASP A 205 -76.31 82.94 3.73
N ALA A 206 -76.59 81.65 3.51
CA ALA A 206 -77.94 81.19 3.20
C ALA A 206 -78.26 79.85 3.88
N LYS A 207 -78.80 79.92 5.10
CA LYS A 207 -80.13 79.35 5.47
C LYS A 207 -80.26 79.13 6.97
N ALA A 208 -81.13 79.93 7.57
CA ALA A 208 -82.01 79.51 8.64
C ALA A 208 -83.33 78.99 8.03
N ASP A 209 -84.07 78.25 8.86
CA ASP A 209 -85.53 78.04 8.82
C ASP A 209 -86.07 76.70 8.24
N ASP A 210 -86.08 75.73 9.15
CA ASP A 210 -87.23 74.97 9.68
C ASP A 210 -88.46 74.65 8.78
N GLY A 211 -88.77 73.36 8.74
CA GLY A 211 -90.04 72.88 9.29
C GLY A 211 -91.30 72.93 8.42
N ALA A 212 -91.42 72.02 7.43
CA ALA A 212 -92.70 71.43 7.03
C ALA A 212 -92.49 70.23 6.08
N VAL A 213 -92.13 69.06 6.64
CA VAL A 213 -92.00 67.82 5.86
C VAL A 213 -93.37 67.44 5.31
N SER A 214 -93.48 67.50 3.98
CA SER A 214 -94.72 67.22 3.25
C SER A 214 -94.95 65.71 3.18
N GLY A 215 -96.20 65.23 3.19
CA GLY A 215 -96.50 63.79 3.18
C GLY A 215 -95.82 62.98 2.05
N SER A 216 -95.43 63.62 0.95
CA SER A 216 -94.60 63.03 -0.11
C SER A 216 -93.16 62.71 0.32
N GLU A 217 -92.57 63.49 1.22
CA GLU A 217 -91.24 63.19 1.80
C GLU A 217 -91.32 62.01 2.76
N LEU A 218 -92.42 61.84 3.51
CA LEU A 218 -92.60 60.65 4.34
C LEU A 218 -92.71 59.37 3.51
N ASP A 219 -93.38 59.43 2.36
CA ASP A 219 -93.45 58.31 1.42
C ASP A 219 -92.12 58.07 0.70
N ALA A 220 -91.38 59.14 0.34
CA ALA A 220 -90.03 59.03 -0.21
C ALA A 220 -89.04 58.42 0.81
N LEU A 221 -89.10 58.87 2.07
CA LEU A 221 -88.29 58.32 3.17
C LEU A 221 -88.65 56.86 3.47
N ARG A 222 -89.92 56.46 3.34
CA ARG A 222 -90.32 55.05 3.45
C ARG A 222 -89.74 54.20 2.33
N ALA A 223 -89.82 54.67 1.08
CA ALA A 223 -89.22 53.98 -0.06
C ALA A 223 -87.69 53.88 0.08
N GLU A 224 -87.05 54.91 0.62
CA GLU A 224 -85.62 54.92 0.90
C GLU A 224 -85.24 53.97 2.04
N ILE A 225 -86.03 53.89 3.12
CA ILE A 225 -85.86 52.90 4.19
C ILE A 225 -85.98 51.46 3.64
N ASP A 226 -86.94 51.20 2.76
CA ASP A 226 -87.12 49.87 2.18
C ASP A 226 -85.99 49.52 1.21
N SER A 227 -85.48 50.50 0.44
CA SER A 227 -84.28 50.34 -0.38
C SER A 227 -83.05 50.05 0.47
N LEU A 228 -82.83 50.81 1.54
CA LEU A 228 -81.70 50.63 2.47
C LEU A 228 -81.77 49.30 3.21
N LYS A 229 -82.97 48.83 3.57
CA LYS A 229 -83.15 47.48 4.15
C LYS A 229 -82.76 46.40 3.16
N LYS A 230 -83.19 46.51 1.92
CA LYS A 230 -82.83 45.55 0.87
C LYS A 230 -81.33 45.53 0.60
N GLU A 231 -80.71 46.70 0.54
CA GLU A 231 -79.25 46.83 0.39
C GLU A 231 -78.49 46.30 1.62
N SER A 232 -79.02 46.50 2.82
CA SER A 232 -78.50 45.91 4.07
C SER A 232 -78.59 44.37 4.06
N GLU A 233 -79.70 43.80 3.56
CA GLU A 233 -79.85 42.35 3.41
C GLU A 233 -78.90 41.78 2.35
N GLU A 234 -78.78 42.43 1.19
CA GLU A 234 -77.85 42.02 0.13
C GLU A 234 -76.38 42.08 0.59
N THR A 235 -75.99 43.15 1.29
CA THR A 235 -74.64 43.26 1.86
C THR A 235 -74.40 42.20 2.94
N ALA A 236 -75.39 41.88 3.79
CA ALA A 236 -75.29 40.81 4.77
C ALA A 236 -75.07 39.42 4.12
N VAL A 237 -75.72 39.15 2.98
CA VAL A 237 -75.50 37.92 2.20
C VAL A 237 -74.07 37.89 1.64
N GLN A 238 -73.59 38.99 1.05
CA GLN A 238 -72.23 39.09 0.52
C GLN A 238 -71.17 38.89 1.62
N TYR A 239 -71.39 39.43 2.82
CA TYR A 239 -70.48 39.20 3.96
C TYR A 239 -70.45 37.73 4.38
N LYS A 240 -71.59 37.04 4.42
CA LYS A 240 -71.66 35.61 4.70
C LYS A 240 -70.90 34.79 3.66
N GLU A 241 -71.08 35.09 2.37
CA GLU A 241 -70.37 34.39 1.29
C GLU A 241 -68.86 34.62 1.35
N ARG A 242 -68.42 35.86 1.59
CA ARG A 242 -67.00 36.18 1.80
C ARG A 242 -66.42 35.45 3.01
N MET A 243 -67.16 35.37 4.11
CA MET A 243 -66.71 34.66 5.31
C MET A 243 -66.59 33.16 5.05
N ALA A 244 -67.57 32.53 4.39
CA ALA A 244 -67.51 31.12 4.03
C ALA A 244 -66.32 30.81 3.09
N MET A 245 -66.03 31.70 2.13
CA MET A 245 -64.88 31.57 1.25
C MET A 245 -63.55 31.74 2.00
N ALA A 246 -63.47 32.68 2.94
CA ALA A 246 -62.30 32.86 3.81
C ALA A 246 -62.06 31.63 4.70
N ASP A 247 -63.11 31.03 5.26
CA ASP A 247 -63.01 29.80 6.07
C ASP A 247 -62.52 28.62 5.23
N LEU A 248 -62.98 28.50 3.98
CA LEU A 248 -62.50 27.50 3.03
C LEU A 248 -61.00 27.68 2.73
N MET A 249 -60.57 28.90 2.42
CA MET A 249 -59.17 29.21 2.16
C MET A 249 -58.27 28.96 3.39
N LEU A 250 -58.74 29.28 4.59
CA LEU A 250 -58.01 28.99 5.83
C LEU A 250 -57.90 27.47 6.07
N SER A 251 -58.97 26.72 5.78
CA SER A 251 -58.98 25.25 5.82
C SER A 251 -57.95 24.65 4.85
N GLU A 252 -57.96 25.10 3.59
CA GLU A 252 -57.02 24.63 2.56
C GLU A 252 -55.58 24.96 2.94
N THR A 253 -55.33 26.19 3.41
CA THR A 253 -53.99 26.63 3.85
C THR A 253 -53.51 25.77 5.02
N ARG A 254 -54.36 25.47 6.00
CA ARG A 254 -54.01 24.59 7.13
C ARG A 254 -53.69 23.18 6.65
N ASN A 255 -54.46 22.63 5.71
CA ASN A 255 -54.22 21.30 5.16
C ASN A 255 -52.91 21.24 4.37
N MET A 256 -52.64 22.23 3.52
CA MET A 256 -51.38 22.33 2.78
C MET A 256 -50.19 22.47 3.72
N ASN A 257 -50.30 23.27 4.78
CA ASN A 257 -49.23 23.42 5.77
C ASN A 257 -49.01 22.11 6.56
N ALA A 258 -50.07 21.37 6.88
CA ALA A 258 -49.96 20.06 7.52
C ALA A 258 -49.29 19.01 6.61
N LYS A 259 -49.56 19.02 5.30
CA LYS A 259 -48.87 18.17 4.32
C LYS A 259 -47.39 18.54 4.20
N SER A 260 -47.10 19.82 4.03
CA SER A 260 -45.73 20.33 3.94
C SER A 260 -44.91 19.99 5.19
N ASN A 261 -45.49 20.08 6.38
CA ASN A 261 -44.81 19.69 7.62
C ASN A 261 -44.52 18.19 7.70
N LYS A 262 -45.42 17.33 7.21
CA LYS A 262 -45.19 15.88 7.16
C LYS A 262 -44.05 15.54 6.19
N GLU A 263 -44.04 16.18 5.02
CA GLU A 263 -42.96 16.01 4.03
C GLU A 263 -41.61 16.50 4.60
N LEU A 264 -41.60 17.64 5.28
CA LEU A 264 -40.41 18.16 5.96
C LEU A 264 -39.86 17.16 6.99
N GLU A 265 -40.74 16.52 7.77
CA GLU A 265 -40.33 15.56 8.79
C GLU A 265 -39.80 14.26 8.17
N SER A 266 -40.40 13.80 7.06
CA SER A 266 -39.88 12.66 6.28
C SER A 266 -38.45 12.96 5.80
N VAL A 267 -38.25 14.10 5.16
CA VAL A 267 -36.94 14.50 4.62
C VAL A 267 -35.90 14.64 5.73
N LYS A 268 -36.28 15.20 6.90
CA LYS A 268 -35.38 15.24 8.05
C LYS A 268 -34.98 13.86 8.53
N SER A 269 -35.93 12.93 8.63
CA SER A 269 -35.61 11.56 9.05
C SER A 269 -34.68 10.84 8.05
N GLU A 270 -34.88 11.05 6.75
CA GLU A 270 -34.01 10.52 5.70
C GLU A 270 -32.61 11.12 5.78
N LEU A 271 -32.50 12.43 6.05
CA LEU A 271 -31.22 13.13 6.23
C LEU A 271 -30.45 12.61 7.46
N GLU A 272 -31.15 12.33 8.57
CA GLU A 272 -30.53 11.74 9.75
C GLU A 272 -29.99 10.32 9.49
N VAL A 273 -30.73 9.50 8.73
CA VAL A 273 -30.26 8.17 8.33
C VAL A 273 -29.03 8.30 7.43
N LEU A 274 -29.08 9.14 6.41
CA LEU A 274 -27.98 9.33 5.47
C LEU A 274 -26.73 9.87 6.17
N ARG A 275 -26.90 10.72 7.19
CA ARG A 275 -25.79 11.22 8.01
C ARG A 275 -25.13 10.11 8.82
N LYS A 276 -25.93 9.21 9.43
CA LYS A 276 -25.38 8.04 10.14
C LYS A 276 -24.64 7.10 9.20
N GLU A 277 -25.20 6.82 8.02
CA GLU A 277 -24.53 6.00 7.01
C GLU A 277 -23.20 6.63 6.57
N HIS A 278 -23.18 7.94 6.36
CA HIS A 278 -21.95 8.67 6.04
C HIS A 278 -20.90 8.53 7.16
N ASP A 279 -21.28 8.74 8.41
CA ASP A 279 -20.37 8.60 9.56
C ASP A 279 -19.85 7.15 9.70
N ASP A 280 -20.71 6.14 9.49
CA ASP A 280 -20.31 4.72 9.48
C ASP A 280 -19.34 4.40 8.33
N THR A 281 -19.53 5.01 7.16
CA THR A 281 -18.59 4.82 6.03
C THR A 281 -17.24 5.47 6.28
N LEU A 282 -17.20 6.64 6.93
CA LEU A 282 -15.95 7.29 7.32
C LEU A 282 -15.18 6.44 8.34
N GLU A 283 -15.88 5.85 9.31
CA GLU A 283 -15.24 4.99 10.31
C GLU A 283 -14.69 3.70 9.69
N LYS A 284 -15.44 3.08 8.76
CA LYS A 284 -14.93 1.94 7.98
C LYS A 284 -13.70 2.32 7.17
N LEU A 285 -13.71 3.48 6.51
CA LEU A 285 -12.57 3.97 5.73
C LEU A 285 -11.33 4.15 6.63
N ARG A 286 -11.51 4.72 7.82
CA ARG A 286 -10.45 4.89 8.82
C ARG A 286 -9.83 3.55 9.21
N ILE A 287 -10.65 2.56 9.57
CA ILE A 287 -10.20 1.22 9.95
C ILE A 287 -9.43 0.55 8.80
N THR A 288 -9.97 0.59 7.58
CA THR A 288 -9.27 0.01 6.41
C THR A 288 -7.95 0.72 6.10
N GLY A 289 -7.86 2.03 6.37
CA GLY A 289 -6.61 2.78 6.24
C GLY A 289 -5.56 2.31 7.25
N GLU A 290 -5.95 2.11 8.51
CA GLU A 290 -5.05 1.58 9.55
C GLU A 290 -4.59 0.15 9.24
N GLU A 291 -5.48 -0.70 8.72
CA GLU A 291 -5.13 -2.05 8.26
C GLU A 291 -4.14 -2.02 7.10
N LEU A 292 -4.31 -1.09 6.14
CA LEU A 292 -3.39 -0.92 5.02
C LEU A 292 -2.01 -0.43 5.48
N ASP A 293 -1.95 0.50 6.42
CA ASP A 293 -0.68 0.98 6.98
C ASP A 293 0.06 -0.15 7.74
N ASN A 294 -0.68 -0.97 8.49
CA ASN A 294 -0.14 -2.15 9.15
C ASN A 294 0.39 -3.20 8.15
N ALA A 295 -0.36 -3.44 7.06
CA ALA A 295 0.07 -4.33 5.98
C ALA A 295 1.33 -3.80 5.27
N ASN A 296 1.42 -2.50 5.03
CA ASN A 296 2.60 -1.87 4.44
C ASN A 296 3.83 -1.98 5.36
N SER A 297 3.64 -1.79 6.66
CA SER A 297 4.71 -1.96 7.65
C SER A 297 5.22 -3.41 7.71
N THR A 298 4.31 -4.39 7.69
CA THR A 298 4.71 -5.81 7.66
C THR A 298 5.40 -6.20 6.36
N LEU A 299 4.96 -5.65 5.22
CA LEU A 299 5.62 -5.86 3.93
C LEU A 299 7.05 -5.26 3.91
N ALA A 300 7.25 -4.08 4.52
CA ALA A 300 8.58 -3.48 4.65
C ALA A 300 9.53 -4.38 5.46
N ILE A 301 9.04 -4.97 6.55
CA ILE A 301 9.82 -5.94 7.35
C ILE A 301 10.13 -7.20 6.53
N ALA A 302 9.16 -7.71 5.78
CA ALA A 302 9.36 -8.89 4.92
C ALA A 302 10.45 -8.64 3.85
N ASN A 303 10.47 -7.45 3.25
CA ASN A 303 11.51 -7.07 2.29
C ASN A 303 12.90 -7.00 2.95
N ASP A 304 13.03 -6.43 4.15
CA ASP A 304 14.32 -6.40 4.89
C ASP A 304 14.80 -7.82 5.24
N VAL A 305 13.89 -8.71 5.65
CA VAL A 305 14.21 -10.12 5.90
C VAL A 305 14.65 -10.81 4.61
N GLN A 306 13.96 -10.57 3.50
CA GLN A 306 14.33 -11.15 2.20
C GLN A 306 15.71 -10.67 1.73
N GLU A 307 16.04 -9.40 1.93
CA GLU A 307 17.38 -8.87 1.63
C GLU A 307 18.46 -9.55 2.48
N LYS A 308 18.21 -9.74 3.79
CA LYS A 308 19.13 -10.45 4.68
C LYS A 308 19.31 -11.91 4.28
N VAL A 309 18.24 -12.60 3.88
CA VAL A 309 18.32 -13.98 3.37
C VAL A 309 19.18 -14.04 2.11
N ALA A 310 18.97 -13.14 1.14
CA ALA A 310 19.78 -13.09 -0.07
C ALA A 310 21.28 -12.88 0.24
N ARG A 311 21.60 -12.00 1.20
CA ARG A 311 22.99 -11.80 1.69
C ARG A 311 23.56 -13.09 2.30
N PHE A 312 22.78 -13.83 3.08
CA PHE A 312 23.23 -15.11 3.66
C PHE A 312 23.46 -16.17 2.59
N GLU A 313 22.60 -16.26 1.57
CA GLU A 313 22.79 -17.16 0.44
C GLU A 313 24.07 -16.85 -0.35
N GLU A 314 24.39 -15.57 -0.54
CA GLU A 314 25.65 -15.13 -1.16
C GLU A 314 26.87 -15.58 -0.34
N ILE A 315 26.87 -15.34 0.98
CA ILE A 315 27.94 -15.76 1.89
C ILE A 315 28.11 -17.28 1.88
N ILE A 316 27.01 -18.04 1.90
CA ILE A 316 27.06 -19.51 1.82
C ILE A 316 27.69 -19.93 0.48
N GLY A 317 27.27 -19.33 -0.63
CA GLY A 317 27.84 -19.60 -1.95
C GLY A 317 29.33 -19.29 -2.03
N GLU A 318 29.80 -18.21 -1.41
CA GLU A 318 31.23 -17.88 -1.28
C GLU A 318 32.00 -18.91 -0.46
N ARG A 319 31.46 -19.29 0.71
CA ARG A 319 32.06 -20.30 1.57
C ARG A 319 32.17 -21.65 0.86
N ASP A 320 31.15 -22.06 0.11
CA ASP A 320 31.16 -23.30 -0.66
C ASP A 320 32.21 -23.27 -1.79
N ARG A 321 32.35 -22.13 -2.49
CA ARG A 321 33.43 -21.93 -3.47
C ARG A 321 34.80 -22.07 -2.80
N ARG A 322 35.00 -21.44 -1.64
CA ARG A 322 36.25 -21.53 -0.89
C ARG A 322 36.55 -22.94 -0.40
N ILE A 323 35.55 -23.67 0.07
CA ILE A 323 35.68 -25.08 0.47
C ILE A 323 36.10 -25.94 -0.74
N LYS A 324 35.50 -25.72 -1.92
CA LYS A 324 35.88 -26.45 -3.14
C LYS A 324 37.32 -26.16 -3.56
N GLU A 325 37.78 -24.91 -3.47
CA GLU A 325 39.17 -24.54 -3.73
C GLU A 325 40.14 -25.23 -2.77
N LEU A 326 39.90 -25.10 -1.46
CA LEU A 326 40.74 -25.70 -0.44
C LEU A 326 40.82 -27.23 -0.57
N ARG A 327 39.72 -27.89 -0.96
CA ARG A 327 39.73 -29.32 -1.27
C ARG A 327 40.61 -29.66 -2.46
N ARG A 328 40.52 -28.90 -3.56
CA ARG A 328 41.40 -29.10 -4.74
C ARG A 328 42.88 -28.90 -4.39
N ASP A 329 43.19 -27.89 -3.60
CA ASP A 329 44.58 -27.63 -3.19
C ASP A 329 45.10 -28.72 -2.25
N LYS A 330 44.25 -29.22 -1.33
CA LYS A 330 44.56 -30.39 -0.52
C LYS A 330 44.86 -31.62 -1.38
N ASP A 331 44.05 -31.89 -2.42
CA ASP A 331 44.25 -33.04 -3.30
C ASP A 331 45.56 -32.91 -4.10
N LYS A 332 45.89 -31.71 -4.60
CA LYS A 332 47.18 -31.44 -5.27
C LYS A 332 48.36 -31.67 -4.32
N GLN A 333 48.27 -31.18 -3.09
CA GLN A 333 49.30 -31.41 -2.07
C GLN A 333 49.47 -32.90 -1.76
N ALA A 334 48.37 -33.65 -1.64
CA ALA A 334 48.39 -35.09 -1.42
C ALA A 334 49.09 -35.84 -2.58
N LEU A 335 48.81 -35.47 -3.83
CA LEU A 335 49.51 -36.02 -5.00
C LEU A 335 51.01 -35.73 -4.94
N ARG A 336 51.39 -34.49 -4.59
CA ARG A 336 52.80 -34.09 -4.49
C ARG A 336 53.54 -34.85 -3.39
N ILE A 337 52.89 -35.07 -2.25
CA ILE A 337 53.44 -35.88 -1.16
C ILE A 337 53.67 -37.32 -1.64
N ALA A 338 52.68 -37.93 -2.30
CA ALA A 338 52.81 -39.29 -2.82
C ALA A 338 53.94 -39.43 -3.88
N GLU A 339 54.16 -38.41 -4.72
CA GLU A 339 55.30 -38.36 -5.65
C GLU A 339 56.65 -38.32 -4.91
N LEU A 340 56.77 -37.45 -3.90
CA LEU A 340 57.99 -37.32 -3.10
C LEU A 340 58.26 -38.59 -2.28
N GLU A 341 57.23 -39.23 -1.74
CA GLU A 341 57.35 -40.52 -1.03
C GLU A 341 57.85 -41.63 -1.96
N ARG A 342 57.32 -41.73 -3.19
CA ARG A 342 57.83 -42.68 -4.19
C ARG A 342 59.29 -42.40 -4.56
N ALA A 343 59.63 -41.13 -4.81
CA ALA A 343 61.00 -40.75 -5.11
C ALA A 343 61.96 -41.08 -3.96
N ASN A 344 61.55 -40.83 -2.71
CA ASN A 344 62.32 -41.20 -1.53
C ASN A 344 62.48 -42.72 -1.40
N SER A 345 61.44 -43.51 -1.66
CA SER A 345 61.51 -44.98 -1.66
C SER A 345 62.52 -45.48 -2.69
N LEU A 346 62.48 -44.97 -3.92
CA LEU A 346 63.43 -45.34 -4.98
C LEU A 346 64.86 -44.94 -4.64
N LEU A 347 65.06 -43.75 -4.07
CA LEU A 347 66.38 -43.31 -3.60
C LEU A 347 66.90 -44.21 -2.47
N GLN A 348 66.03 -44.61 -1.55
CA GLN A 348 66.38 -45.50 -0.45
C GLN A 348 66.74 -46.90 -0.96
N GLU A 349 65.97 -47.46 -1.91
CA GLU A 349 66.30 -48.72 -2.59
C GLU A 349 67.64 -48.63 -3.34
N GLY A 350 67.92 -47.51 -4.02
CA GLY A 350 69.19 -47.28 -4.69
C GLY A 350 70.37 -47.19 -3.72
N ILE A 351 70.20 -46.51 -2.58
CA ILE A 351 71.21 -46.50 -1.51
C ILE A 351 71.44 -47.91 -0.98
N ASP A 352 70.37 -48.67 -0.70
CA ASP A 352 70.49 -50.04 -0.20
C ASP A 352 71.21 -50.95 -1.21
N GLN A 353 70.91 -50.81 -2.51
CA GLN A 353 71.59 -51.57 -3.56
C GLN A 353 73.08 -51.24 -3.64
N THR A 354 73.44 -49.95 -3.71
CA THR A 354 74.85 -49.53 -3.73
C THR A 354 75.61 -49.95 -2.47
N MET A 355 74.94 -49.95 -1.31
CA MET A 355 75.51 -50.45 -0.06
C MET A 355 75.73 -51.97 -0.09
N ARG A 356 74.82 -52.75 -0.68
CA ARG A 356 75.01 -54.20 -0.88
C ARG A 356 76.15 -54.49 -1.85
N GLU A 357 76.17 -53.82 -3.00
CA GLU A 357 77.23 -53.94 -4.00
C GLU A 357 78.61 -53.64 -3.39
N ARG A 358 78.72 -52.52 -2.66
CA ARG A 358 79.95 -52.17 -1.93
C ARG A 358 80.32 -53.21 -0.87
N ALA A 359 79.35 -53.75 -0.13
CA ALA A 359 79.61 -54.78 0.87
C ALA A 359 80.09 -56.09 0.24
N GLU A 360 79.52 -56.48 -0.91
CA GLU A 360 79.96 -57.63 -1.70
C GLU A 360 81.36 -57.42 -2.28
N GLU A 361 81.66 -56.24 -2.82
CA GLU A 361 83.00 -55.87 -3.29
C GLU A 361 84.01 -55.89 -2.15
N GLU A 362 83.68 -55.29 -1.00
CA GLU A 362 84.54 -55.34 0.19
C GLU A 362 84.75 -56.78 0.68
N ALA A 363 83.74 -57.65 0.60
CA ALA A 363 83.86 -59.07 0.93
C ALA A 363 84.73 -59.83 -0.07
N ARG A 364 84.59 -59.58 -1.38
CA ARG A 364 85.44 -60.14 -2.44
C ARG A 364 86.90 -59.72 -2.27
N LEU A 365 87.15 -58.43 -2.02
CA LEU A 365 88.48 -57.90 -1.75
C LEU A 365 89.10 -58.52 -0.48
N LYS A 366 88.32 -58.68 0.59
CA LYS A 366 88.78 -59.38 1.80
C LYS A 366 89.15 -60.83 1.50
N LYS A 367 88.32 -61.56 0.74
CA LYS A 367 88.61 -62.95 0.37
C LYS A 367 89.87 -63.06 -0.49
N ALA A 368 90.05 -62.17 -1.48
CA ALA A 368 91.26 -62.11 -2.28
C ALA A 368 92.50 -61.75 -1.45
N LEU A 369 92.36 -60.83 -0.48
CA LEU A 369 93.42 -60.51 0.48
C LEU A 369 93.75 -61.69 1.40
N GLU A 370 92.76 -62.48 1.81
CA GLU A 370 92.94 -63.68 2.64
C GLU A 370 93.60 -64.82 1.84
N GLU A 371 93.25 -64.98 0.56
CA GLU A 371 93.93 -65.88 -0.38
C GLU A 371 95.39 -65.48 -0.62
N ILE A 372 95.68 -64.17 -0.78
CA ILE A 372 97.06 -63.65 -0.87
C ILE A 372 97.81 -63.75 0.46
N SER A 373 97.12 -63.57 1.59
CA SER A 373 97.71 -63.65 2.93
C SER A 373 98.01 -65.09 3.36
N ASN A 374 97.34 -66.10 2.79
CA ASN A 374 97.60 -67.50 3.09
C ASN A 374 98.91 -68.04 2.48
N ASP A 375 99.57 -67.27 1.59
CA ASP A 375 100.92 -67.57 1.08
C ASP A 375 102.06 -66.84 1.82
N SER A 376 101.75 -66.08 2.87
CA SER A 376 102.78 -65.68 3.86
C SER A 376 102.18 -65.45 5.24
N ALA A 377 102.47 -66.35 6.18
CA ALA A 377 102.44 -66.01 7.60
C ALA A 377 103.75 -65.28 7.96
N PRO A 378 103.70 -64.21 8.77
CA PRO A 378 103.60 -64.41 10.22
C PRO A 378 102.64 -63.45 10.95
N LYS A 379 102.19 -63.90 12.14
CA LYS A 379 101.50 -63.15 13.21
C LYS A 379 102.52 -62.33 14.05
N PRO A 380 102.11 -61.58 15.09
CA PRO A 380 101.04 -60.57 15.22
C PRO A 380 101.60 -59.25 15.82
N ALA A 381 100.93 -58.10 15.62
CA ALA A 381 101.21 -56.92 16.45
C ALA A 381 100.02 -55.94 16.54
N GLU A 382 99.58 -55.78 17.78
CA GLU A 382 99.24 -54.52 18.46
C GLU A 382 98.13 -53.58 17.96
N LYS A 383 97.14 -53.48 18.85
CA LYS A 383 96.08 -52.49 19.00
C LYS A 383 96.52 -51.05 18.67
N VAL A 384 95.84 -50.42 17.72
CA VAL A 384 95.62 -48.96 17.75
C VAL A 384 94.13 -48.66 17.59
N ARG A 385 93.61 -47.99 18.61
CA ARG A 385 92.21 -47.60 18.82
C ARG A 385 91.68 -46.78 17.63
N ARG A 386 90.71 -47.33 16.89
CA ARG A 386 89.86 -46.54 15.99
C ARG A 386 88.97 -45.62 16.83
N ARG A 387 89.21 -44.31 16.74
CA ARG A 387 88.33 -43.27 17.30
C ARG A 387 86.94 -43.43 16.68
N LYS A 388 85.93 -43.78 17.49
CA LYS A 388 84.52 -43.71 17.14
C LYS A 388 84.20 -42.26 16.74
N LYS A 389 83.85 -42.01 15.49
CA LYS A 389 83.16 -40.76 15.13
C LYS A 389 81.78 -40.83 15.78
N THR A 390 81.55 -39.94 16.72
CA THR A 390 80.28 -39.74 17.40
C THR A 390 79.24 -39.35 16.37
N VAL A 391 78.21 -40.18 16.21
CA VAL A 391 76.95 -39.78 15.59
C VAL A 391 76.42 -38.62 16.46
N PRO A 392 76.11 -37.44 15.90
CA PRO A 392 75.47 -36.39 16.68
C PRO A 392 74.11 -36.92 17.15
N LYS A 393 73.96 -37.10 18.46
CA LYS A 393 72.65 -37.21 19.09
C LYS A 393 72.00 -35.84 18.93
N ILE A 394 71.00 -35.73 18.06
CA ILE A 394 70.10 -34.59 18.05
C ILE A 394 69.24 -34.76 19.31
N SER A 395 69.75 -34.26 20.42
CA SER A 395 68.99 -33.99 21.62
C SER A 395 68.42 -32.58 21.47
N ALA A 396 67.26 -32.47 20.85
CA ALA A 396 66.42 -31.28 20.89
C ALA A 396 64.97 -31.70 20.57
N ILE A 397 64.41 -32.56 21.43
CA ILE A 397 62.99 -32.45 21.73
C ILE A 397 62.95 -31.32 22.74
N ASP A 398 62.60 -30.13 22.27
CA ASP A 398 62.17 -29.04 23.12
C ASP A 398 60.84 -29.44 23.75
N GLU A 399 60.92 -29.96 24.97
CA GLU A 399 59.81 -30.36 25.83
C GLU A 399 59.35 -29.15 26.68
N THR A 400 59.40 -27.93 26.11
CA THR A 400 58.88 -26.71 26.75
C THR A 400 57.96 -25.86 25.88
N LEU A 401 57.48 -26.38 24.75
CA LEU A 401 56.36 -25.77 24.01
C LEU A 401 55.03 -26.15 24.68
N ASP A 402 54.70 -25.38 25.71
CA ASP A 402 53.36 -25.31 26.29
C ASP A 402 52.34 -24.95 25.18
N ASP A 403 51.24 -25.69 25.09
CA ASP A 403 50.21 -25.70 24.02
C ASP A 403 49.42 -24.38 23.82
N THR A 404 49.91 -23.27 24.34
CA THR A 404 49.22 -21.97 24.34
C THR A 404 50.00 -20.81 23.71
N GLN A 405 51.25 -21.00 23.28
CA GLN A 405 52.06 -19.91 22.70
C GLN A 405 51.81 -19.59 21.22
N TRP A 406 50.96 -20.34 20.51
CA TRP A 406 50.56 -20.01 19.13
C TRP A 406 49.36 -19.05 19.07
N LEU A 407 48.74 -18.72 20.21
CA LEU A 407 47.52 -17.91 20.26
C LEU A 407 47.76 -16.40 20.45
N VAL A 408 49.03 -15.97 20.60
CA VAL A 408 49.38 -14.56 20.75
C VAL A 408 50.44 -14.18 19.72
N GLY A 409 50.05 -13.42 18.71
CA GLY A 409 50.99 -12.87 17.73
C GLY A 409 51.97 -11.91 18.41
N THR A 410 53.25 -12.25 18.43
CA THR A 410 54.32 -11.33 18.78
C THR A 410 54.49 -10.29 17.66
N PRO A 411 54.38 -8.97 17.94
CA PRO A 411 54.63 -7.95 16.93
C PRO A 411 56.14 -7.84 16.66
N PRO A 412 56.55 -7.44 15.44
CA PRO A 412 57.97 -7.26 15.10
C PRO A 412 58.61 -6.10 15.89
N GLU A 413 59.91 -6.26 16.13
CA GLU A 413 60.74 -5.43 17.00
C GLU A 413 60.78 -3.96 16.55
N GLY A 414 60.29 -3.04 17.40
CA GLY A 414 60.38 -1.60 17.18
C GLY A 414 59.10 -0.77 17.40
N MET A 415 57.94 -1.38 17.67
CA MET A 415 56.71 -0.64 17.99
C MET A 415 56.27 -0.85 19.44
N VAL A 416 56.14 0.28 20.15
CA VAL A 416 55.65 0.35 21.53
C VAL A 416 54.17 -0.05 21.56
N ALA A 417 53.82 -1.08 22.33
CA ALA A 417 52.44 -1.47 22.56
C ALA A 417 51.66 -0.34 23.24
N LYS A 418 50.77 0.31 22.48
CA LYS A 418 49.77 1.20 23.04
C LYS A 418 48.71 0.32 23.71
N THR A 419 48.63 0.40 25.04
CA THR A 419 47.53 -0.14 25.82
C THR A 419 46.22 0.39 25.25
N THR A 420 45.43 -0.48 24.61
CA THR A 420 44.08 -0.14 24.15
C THR A 420 43.18 -0.03 25.37
N ALA A 421 43.06 1.20 25.86
CA ALA A 421 41.88 1.65 26.55
C ALA A 421 40.67 1.40 25.64
N VAL A 422 39.62 0.83 26.24
CA VAL A 422 38.29 0.67 25.66
C VAL A 422 37.83 2.04 25.16
N THR A 423 37.90 2.24 23.85
CA THR A 423 37.22 3.33 23.17
C THR A 423 36.11 2.68 22.37
N SER A 424 34.89 3.02 22.75
CA SER A 424 33.67 2.63 22.07
C SER A 424 33.77 3.03 20.60
N ASP A 425 33.72 2.03 19.73
CA ASP A 425 33.61 2.18 18.29
C ASP A 425 32.28 2.87 17.98
N THR A 426 32.35 4.15 17.62
CA THR A 426 31.17 4.99 17.32
C THR A 426 30.86 5.03 15.83
N ASP A 427 31.56 4.23 15.02
CA ASP A 427 31.36 4.15 13.56
C ASP A 427 30.65 2.85 13.13
N PHE A 428 30.39 1.93 14.06
CA PHE A 428 29.44 0.84 13.90
C PHE A 428 28.14 1.26 14.61
N GLY A 429 27.05 1.43 13.85
CA GLY A 429 25.74 1.95 14.32
C GLY A 429 24.99 1.08 15.33
N TYR A 430 25.69 0.33 16.17
CA TYR A 430 25.13 -0.47 17.23
C TYR A 430 25.05 0.34 18.53
N GLN A 431 23.84 0.77 18.89
CA GLN A 431 23.54 1.23 20.25
C GLN A 431 23.01 0.03 21.04
N GLU A 432 23.76 -0.44 22.04
CA GLU A 432 23.28 -1.47 22.97
C GLU A 432 21.98 -0.97 23.62
N PRO A 433 20.84 -1.69 23.47
CA PRO A 433 19.60 -1.28 24.09
C PRO A 433 19.74 -1.19 25.61
N ALA A 434 19.14 -0.17 26.22
CA ALA A 434 19.17 0.03 27.67
C ALA A 434 18.79 -1.26 28.41
N ARG A 435 19.73 -1.81 29.18
CA ARG A 435 19.46 -2.96 30.04
C ARG A 435 18.36 -2.58 31.03
N LYS A 436 17.19 -3.21 30.91
CA LYS A 436 16.10 -3.04 31.87
C LYS A 436 16.62 -3.45 33.25
N THR A 437 16.53 -2.55 34.20
CA THR A 437 16.78 -2.87 35.61
C THR A 437 15.83 -4.00 36.02
N PRO A 438 16.30 -5.00 36.79
CA PRO A 438 15.42 -6.06 37.25
C PRO A 438 14.29 -5.44 38.10
N PRO A 439 13.03 -5.86 37.93
CA PRO A 439 11.93 -5.35 38.73
C PRO A 439 12.11 -5.77 40.19
N GLU A 440 12.12 -4.80 41.10
CA GLU A 440 12.24 -4.94 42.56
C GLU A 440 11.03 -5.64 43.24
N ASN A 441 10.17 -6.32 42.49
CA ASN A 441 8.95 -6.90 43.05
C ASN A 441 8.90 -8.42 42.85
N SER A 442 9.14 -9.15 43.94
CA SER A 442 9.13 -10.61 44.03
C SER A 442 7.79 -11.26 43.64
N ALA A 443 6.71 -10.49 43.54
CA ALA A 443 5.40 -10.99 43.12
C ALA A 443 5.30 -11.30 41.61
N GLN A 444 6.21 -10.79 40.77
CA GLN A 444 6.16 -11.01 39.31
C GLN A 444 6.77 -12.35 38.86
N MET A 445 7.36 -13.13 39.77
CA MET A 445 7.91 -14.46 39.48
C MET A 445 6.90 -15.61 39.63
N SER A 446 5.65 -15.32 40.00
CA SER A 446 4.62 -16.36 40.24
C SER A 446 3.71 -16.65 39.04
N LEU A 447 4.03 -16.11 37.85
CA LEU A 447 3.24 -16.33 36.64
C LEU A 447 4.10 -16.85 35.49
N PHE A 448 4.85 -17.93 35.75
CA PHE A 448 5.24 -18.93 34.77
C PHE A 448 5.36 -20.30 35.44
#